data_AF-A0A7G6YCS4-F1
#
_entry.id   AF-A0A7G6YCS4-F1
#
_cell.length_a   1.000
_cell.length_b   1.000
_cell.length_c   1.000
_cell.angle_alpha   90.00
_cell.angle_beta   90.00
_cell.angle_gamma   90.00
#
_symmetry.space_group_name_H-M   'P 1'
#
loop_
_entity.id
_entity.type
_entity.pdbx_description
1 polymer ?
#
loop_
_entity_poly.entity_id
_entity_poly.type
_entity_poly.pdbx_seq_one_letter_code
_entity_poly.pdbx_strand_id
1 'polypeptide(L)'
;MQVATGPTSAPAHRTGSTVVTLVGPDGSPLADTEVTVEQRSHAFGFGNIGFDFVEHGTADAEPWLRLFNQATLPFYWGTFEPQQGRTRAARLHETAAWLVEQGVRVKGHPLVWHTVQPDWLMEVGGDDEVERLLREHVRDVVAGFADVIRLWDAINETVIMPVFDNGANAITPLAAARGRQHLIRLAFEEARAANPDATLVINDFDLSPDYEKVIEEAVAGGVRIDAIGLQTHMHQGYRGEEEILSIVDRFARFGLPLQLTETTFVSGHLMPAKIDDLNDYQVASWPSTPEGEARQADDLERHYRSLFGHPAVESITYWGFSDAGAWLGAPSGLVRADGSPKPGYDVLDRLIRDEWWTAPARVRTDHAGRVRVEGVAGGYAVTADAATAAFEVRRGDESAVRVTPATP
;
A
#
# COMPACT_ATOMS: atom_id res chain seq x y z
N MET A 1 0.82 -36.19 -12.46
CA MET A 1 1.37 -34.82 -12.32
C MET A 1 1.77 -34.62 -10.87
N GLN A 2 3.02 -34.22 -10.61
CA GLN A 2 3.44 -33.85 -9.25
C GLN A 2 2.89 -32.47 -8.86
N VAL A 3 2.72 -32.25 -7.55
CA VAL A 3 2.32 -30.97 -6.98
C VAL A 3 3.54 -30.33 -6.31
N ALA A 4 3.91 -29.13 -6.74
CA ALA A 4 4.87 -28.27 -6.07
C ALA A 4 4.14 -27.49 -4.98
N THR A 5 4.22 -28.00 -3.75
CA THR A 5 3.75 -27.32 -2.52
C THR A 5 4.90 -27.23 -1.53
N GLY A 6 5.23 -26.02 -1.08
CA GLY A 6 5.95 -25.79 0.17
C GLY A 6 4.94 -25.60 1.32
N PRO A 7 5.33 -25.84 2.59
CA PRO A 7 4.47 -25.50 3.73
C PRO A 7 4.21 -23.99 3.78
N THR A 8 2.97 -23.60 4.04
CA THR A 8 2.57 -22.22 4.38
C THR A 8 1.41 -22.26 5.37
N SER A 9 1.35 -21.28 6.27
CA SER A 9 0.23 -21.08 7.21
C SER A 9 -0.80 -20.06 6.71
N ALA A 10 -0.67 -19.60 5.45
CA ALA A 10 -1.58 -18.62 4.88
C ALA A 10 -3.04 -19.10 4.82
N PRO A 11 -4.03 -18.22 5.06
CA PRO A 11 -5.45 -18.55 4.91
C PRO A 11 -5.80 -19.05 3.51
N ALA A 12 -6.77 -19.95 3.38
CA ALA A 12 -7.14 -20.56 2.10
C ALA A 12 -7.56 -19.56 1.00
N HIS A 13 -8.18 -18.43 1.37
CA HIS A 13 -8.55 -17.39 0.39
C HIS A 13 -7.33 -16.57 -0.12
N ARG A 14 -6.15 -16.76 0.48
CA ARG A 14 -4.87 -16.18 0.04
C ARG A 14 -4.08 -17.13 -0.85
N THR A 15 -4.51 -18.37 -1.00
CA THR A 15 -3.83 -19.38 -1.81
C THR A 15 -4.60 -19.66 -3.10
N GLY A 16 -3.96 -20.39 -4.01
CA GLY A 16 -4.59 -20.91 -5.21
C GLY A 16 -3.73 -21.97 -5.89
N SER A 17 -4.13 -22.36 -7.10
CA SER A 17 -3.47 -23.42 -7.86
C SER A 17 -3.27 -23.02 -9.32
N THR A 18 -2.13 -23.38 -9.89
CA THR A 18 -1.81 -23.17 -11.30
C THR A 18 -1.12 -24.40 -11.89
N VAL A 19 -1.66 -24.92 -12.99
CA VAL A 19 -1.00 -25.94 -13.80
C VAL A 19 -0.06 -25.27 -14.79
N VAL A 20 1.24 -25.49 -14.62
CA VAL A 20 2.29 -24.94 -15.48
C VAL A 20 2.72 -26.02 -16.47
N THR A 21 2.57 -25.74 -17.76
CA THR A 21 3.09 -26.59 -18.85
C THR A 21 4.40 -25.99 -19.35
N LEU A 22 5.50 -26.70 -19.11
CA LEU A 22 6.83 -26.30 -19.55
C LEU A 22 7.14 -26.87 -20.93
N VAL A 23 7.61 -26.01 -21.81
CA VAL A 23 8.00 -26.41 -23.18
C VAL A 23 9.37 -25.88 -23.55
N GLY A 24 10.06 -26.64 -24.40
CA GLY A 24 11.32 -26.23 -24.99
C GLY A 24 11.15 -25.14 -26.06
N PRO A 25 12.25 -24.59 -26.58
CA PRO A 25 12.23 -23.56 -27.63
C PRO A 25 11.53 -24.00 -28.93
N ASP A 26 11.51 -25.30 -29.21
CA ASP A 26 10.82 -25.92 -30.35
C ASP A 26 9.33 -26.20 -30.07
N GLY A 27 8.84 -25.83 -28.89
CA GLY A 27 7.47 -26.07 -28.44
C GLY A 27 7.20 -27.50 -27.95
N SER A 28 8.20 -28.38 -27.93
CA SER A 28 8.06 -29.73 -27.38
C SER A 28 7.91 -29.69 -25.85
N PRO A 29 7.13 -30.60 -25.24
CA PRO A 29 7.05 -30.66 -23.78
C PRO A 29 8.38 -31.01 -23.14
N LEU A 30 8.75 -30.29 -22.07
CA LEU A 30 9.85 -30.70 -21.19
C LEU A 30 9.38 -31.84 -20.30
N ALA A 31 9.24 -33.03 -20.87
CA ALA A 31 8.73 -34.23 -20.19
C ALA A 31 9.74 -34.79 -19.19
N ASP A 32 9.24 -35.34 -18.07
CA ASP A 32 10.03 -36.05 -17.04
C ASP A 32 11.29 -35.28 -16.57
N THR A 33 11.21 -33.95 -16.59
CA THR A 33 12.30 -33.01 -16.31
C THR A 33 12.20 -32.54 -14.86
N GLU A 34 13.33 -32.51 -14.15
CA GLU A 34 13.40 -31.96 -12.80
C GLU A 34 13.38 -30.43 -12.87
N VAL A 35 12.53 -29.81 -12.07
CA VAL A 35 12.35 -28.36 -12.03
C VAL A 35 12.29 -27.88 -10.58
N THR A 36 12.75 -26.65 -10.35
CA THR A 36 12.56 -25.95 -9.08
C THR A 36 11.51 -24.87 -9.27
N VAL A 37 10.49 -24.86 -8.42
CA VAL A 37 9.46 -23.82 -8.39
C VAL A 37 9.65 -22.97 -7.14
N GLU A 38 9.68 -21.65 -7.30
CA GLU A 38 9.92 -20.70 -6.21
C GLU A 38 8.96 -19.52 -6.31
N GLN A 39 8.37 -19.11 -5.18
CA GLN A 39 7.66 -17.85 -5.10
C GLN A 39 8.68 -16.69 -5.21
N ARG A 40 8.27 -15.59 -5.86
CA ARG A 40 9.09 -14.39 -6.11
C ARG A 40 8.44 -13.13 -5.54
N SER A 41 7.11 -13.08 -5.46
CA SER A 41 6.40 -11.93 -4.89
C SER A 41 5.06 -12.34 -4.30
N HIS A 42 4.50 -11.48 -3.46
CA HIS A 42 3.13 -11.60 -2.96
C HIS A 42 2.14 -10.85 -3.86
N ALA A 43 0.96 -11.43 -4.07
CA ALA A 43 -0.18 -10.69 -4.63
C ALA A 43 -0.72 -9.66 -3.62
N PHE A 44 -0.76 -10.02 -2.33
CA PHE A 44 -1.13 -9.11 -1.24
C PHE A 44 -0.14 -7.94 -1.14
N GLY A 45 -0.64 -6.75 -0.82
CA GLY A 45 0.17 -5.55 -0.61
C GLY A 45 0.72 -5.47 0.81
N PHE A 46 1.98 -5.84 0.99
CA PHE A 46 2.73 -5.48 2.19
C PHE A 46 3.44 -4.16 1.90
N GLY A 47 2.88 -3.09 2.43
CA GLY A 47 3.26 -1.72 2.14
C GLY A 47 4.04 -1.05 3.27
N ASN A 48 4.83 -0.05 2.90
CA ASN A 48 5.38 0.96 3.80
C ASN A 48 5.50 2.29 3.06
N ILE A 49 5.72 3.40 3.77
CA ILE A 49 6.11 4.65 3.11
C ILE A 49 7.50 4.51 2.46
N GLY A 50 7.66 5.10 1.29
CA GLY A 50 8.96 5.23 0.60
C GLY A 50 9.57 6.63 0.74
N PHE A 51 9.15 7.39 1.76
CA PHE A 51 9.49 8.81 1.88
C PHE A 51 10.99 9.02 2.11
N ASP A 52 11.62 8.12 2.87
CA ASP A 52 13.06 8.13 3.11
C ASP A 52 13.86 7.93 1.81
N PHE A 53 13.35 7.15 0.85
CA PHE A 53 14.01 6.99 -0.45
C PHE A 53 13.96 8.26 -1.29
N VAL A 54 12.89 9.03 -1.15
CA VAL A 54 12.82 10.36 -1.77
C VAL A 54 13.87 11.25 -1.11
N GLU A 55 13.86 11.38 0.22
CA GLU A 55 14.67 12.38 0.93
C GLU A 55 16.16 12.04 1.09
N HIS A 56 16.50 10.77 1.23
CA HIS A 56 17.84 10.30 1.60
C HIS A 56 18.48 9.37 0.56
N GLY A 57 17.73 8.98 -0.47
CA GLY A 57 18.19 8.08 -1.53
C GLY A 57 17.98 6.61 -1.17
N THR A 58 18.44 5.71 -2.05
CA THR A 58 18.11 4.27 -2.01
C THR A 58 19.20 3.40 -1.39
N ALA A 59 20.21 4.03 -0.78
CA ALA A 59 21.24 3.32 -0.02
C ALA A 59 20.57 2.59 1.16
N ASP A 60 20.98 1.35 1.41
CA ASP A 60 20.47 0.50 2.50
C ASP A 60 18.97 0.13 2.39
N ALA A 61 18.41 0.07 1.18
CA ALA A 61 17.01 -0.34 0.97
C ALA A 61 16.73 -1.83 1.20
N GLU A 62 17.76 -2.68 1.33
CA GLU A 62 17.60 -4.15 1.42
C GLU A 62 16.68 -4.58 2.58
N PRO A 63 16.81 -4.08 3.82
CA PRO A 63 15.87 -4.42 4.89
C PRO A 63 14.42 -4.00 4.59
N TRP A 64 14.23 -2.89 3.87
CA TRP A 64 12.89 -2.46 3.45
C TRP A 64 12.33 -3.38 2.36
N LEU A 65 13.11 -3.67 1.30
CA LEU A 65 12.73 -4.56 0.20
C LEU A 65 12.54 -6.01 0.65
N ARG A 66 13.16 -6.38 1.78
CA ARG A 66 12.93 -7.66 2.42
C ARG A 66 11.49 -7.77 2.92
N LEU A 67 10.87 -6.72 3.45
CA LEU A 67 9.51 -6.80 4.00
C LEU A 67 8.42 -6.38 3.02
N PHE A 68 8.69 -5.39 2.17
CA PHE A 68 7.64 -4.66 1.46
C PHE A 68 7.71 -4.84 -0.05
N ASN A 69 6.53 -5.04 -0.65
CA ASN A 69 6.33 -5.10 -2.10
C ASN A 69 5.41 -3.97 -2.60
N GLN A 70 5.07 -3.02 -1.72
CA GLN A 70 4.30 -1.83 -2.05
C GLN A 70 4.90 -0.61 -1.33
N ALA A 71 5.01 0.52 -2.03
CA ALA A 71 5.52 1.76 -1.47
C ALA A 71 4.49 2.88 -1.64
N THR A 72 4.25 3.65 -0.58
CA THR A 72 3.51 4.91 -0.67
C THR A 72 4.50 6.08 -0.80
N LEU A 73 4.37 6.90 -1.85
CA LEU A 73 5.19 8.10 -2.07
C LEU A 73 4.41 9.39 -1.79
N PRO A 74 5.08 10.46 -1.31
CA PRO A 74 4.42 11.68 -0.86
C PRO A 74 4.14 12.62 -2.03
N PHE A 75 2.86 12.81 -2.35
CA PHE A 75 2.35 13.76 -3.33
C PHE A 75 1.60 14.94 -2.69
N TYR A 76 1.81 15.17 -1.39
CA TYR A 76 1.29 16.34 -0.69
C TYR A 76 1.54 17.62 -1.51
N TRP A 77 0.47 18.28 -1.97
CA TRP A 77 0.59 19.33 -2.97
C TRP A 77 1.54 20.45 -2.53
N GLY A 78 1.52 20.82 -1.24
CA GLY A 78 2.42 21.84 -0.71
C GLY A 78 3.92 21.52 -0.81
N THR A 79 4.31 20.25 -0.64
CA THR A 79 5.72 19.84 -0.77
C THR A 79 6.06 19.42 -2.20
N PHE A 80 5.09 18.92 -2.95
CA PHE A 80 5.22 18.59 -4.38
C PHE A 80 5.44 19.85 -5.22
N GLU A 81 4.69 20.92 -4.97
CA GLU A 81 4.73 22.18 -5.71
C GLU A 81 4.83 23.39 -4.77
N PRO A 82 5.99 23.58 -4.09
CA PRO A 82 6.16 24.65 -3.10
C PRO A 82 6.07 26.06 -3.70
N GLN A 83 6.23 26.20 -5.02
CA GLN A 83 6.00 27.42 -5.78
C GLN A 83 5.25 27.06 -7.05
N GLN A 84 4.28 27.89 -7.45
CA GLN A 84 3.45 27.63 -8.62
C GLN A 84 4.31 27.37 -9.88
N GLY A 85 4.05 26.25 -10.55
CA GLY A 85 4.78 25.76 -11.72
C GLY A 85 6.17 25.19 -11.44
N ARG A 86 6.62 25.10 -10.18
CA ARG A 86 7.93 24.55 -9.78
C ARG A 86 7.74 23.31 -8.92
N THR A 87 7.61 22.18 -9.59
CA THR A 87 7.36 20.89 -8.95
C THR A 87 8.65 20.17 -8.57
N ARG A 88 8.54 19.26 -7.59
CA ARG A 88 9.56 18.26 -7.24
C ARG A 88 9.34 16.94 -7.99
N ALA A 89 8.59 16.96 -9.10
CA ALA A 89 8.17 15.77 -9.83
C ALA A 89 9.34 14.87 -10.27
N ALA A 90 10.44 15.46 -10.73
CA ALA A 90 11.60 14.69 -11.20
C ALA A 90 12.16 13.74 -10.13
N ARG A 91 12.30 14.24 -8.89
CA ARG A 91 12.83 13.44 -7.76
C ARG A 91 11.88 12.28 -7.41
N LEU A 92 10.59 12.57 -7.34
CA LEU A 92 9.57 11.55 -7.06
C LEU A 92 9.48 10.51 -8.18
N HIS A 93 9.61 10.93 -9.44
CA HIS A 93 9.56 10.03 -10.59
C HIS A 93 10.76 9.10 -10.59
N GLU A 94 11.97 9.61 -10.35
CA GLU A 94 13.19 8.80 -10.19
C GLU A 94 13.03 7.75 -9.09
N THR A 95 12.53 8.13 -7.90
CA THR A 95 12.27 7.17 -6.82
C THR A 95 11.20 6.15 -7.20
N ALA A 96 10.11 6.57 -7.85
CA ALA A 96 9.04 5.68 -8.29
C ALA A 96 9.54 4.66 -9.33
N ALA A 97 10.31 5.12 -10.32
CA ALA A 97 10.92 4.27 -11.34
C ALA A 97 11.85 3.23 -10.71
N TRP A 98 12.71 3.64 -9.79
CA TRP A 98 13.59 2.72 -9.06
C TRP A 98 12.80 1.67 -8.28
N LEU A 99 11.74 2.06 -7.56
CA LEU A 99 10.87 1.11 -6.85
C LEU A 99 10.23 0.09 -7.82
N VAL A 100 9.74 0.56 -8.97
CA VAL A 100 9.19 -0.32 -10.02
C VAL A 100 10.24 -1.30 -10.53
N GLU A 101 11.49 -0.87 -10.73
CA GLU A 101 12.60 -1.75 -11.11
C GLU A 101 12.91 -2.82 -10.06
N GLN A 102 12.68 -2.53 -8.77
CA GLN A 102 12.78 -3.51 -7.68
C GLN A 102 11.55 -4.43 -7.57
N GLY A 103 10.56 -4.30 -8.46
CA GLY A 103 9.32 -5.08 -8.43
C GLY A 103 8.34 -4.60 -7.36
N VAL A 104 8.49 -3.38 -6.86
CA VAL A 104 7.61 -2.76 -5.85
C VAL A 104 6.47 -2.02 -6.55
N ARG A 105 5.24 -2.26 -6.08
CA ARG A 105 4.07 -1.48 -6.52
C ARG A 105 4.11 -0.09 -5.89
N VAL A 106 4.00 0.96 -6.69
CA VAL A 106 4.04 2.33 -6.17
C VAL A 106 2.63 2.90 -6.08
N LYS A 107 2.34 3.53 -4.93
CA LYS A 107 1.12 4.26 -4.62
C LYS A 107 1.45 5.74 -4.43
N GLY A 108 0.74 6.63 -5.11
CA GLY A 108 0.84 8.06 -4.85
C GLY A 108 -0.17 8.52 -3.79
N HIS A 109 0.29 9.31 -2.81
CA HIS A 109 -0.53 9.73 -1.67
C HIS A 109 -0.31 11.22 -1.32
N PRO A 110 -1.38 12.02 -1.29
CA PRO A 110 -2.62 11.93 -2.06
C PRO A 110 -2.67 13.00 -3.17
N LEU A 111 -3.62 12.90 -4.08
CA LEU A 111 -3.84 13.92 -5.13
C LEU A 111 -4.59 15.16 -4.63
N VAL A 112 -5.52 14.98 -3.69
CA VAL A 112 -6.33 16.07 -3.11
C VAL A 112 -6.37 15.94 -1.59
N TRP A 113 -5.87 16.95 -0.89
CA TRP A 113 -5.90 17.02 0.57
C TRP A 113 -5.80 18.46 1.07
N HIS A 114 -6.42 18.73 2.21
CA HIS A 114 -6.56 20.09 2.76
C HIS A 114 -5.41 20.48 3.70
N THR A 115 -4.74 19.51 4.34
CA THR A 115 -3.73 19.76 5.38
C THR A 115 -2.41 20.26 4.82
N VAL A 116 -1.91 19.66 3.73
CA VAL A 116 -0.61 20.02 3.13
C VAL A 116 -0.79 20.48 1.68
N GLN A 117 -1.36 21.67 1.54
CA GLN A 117 -1.50 22.41 0.29
C GLN A 117 -0.42 23.50 0.16
N PRO A 118 -0.14 24.01 -1.06
CA PRO A 118 0.84 25.08 -1.20
C PRO A 118 0.32 26.43 -0.73
N ASP A 119 1.17 27.22 -0.06
CA ASP A 119 0.81 28.56 0.47
C ASP A 119 0.29 29.50 -0.63
N TRP A 120 0.89 29.45 -1.82
CA TRP A 120 0.51 30.28 -2.95
C TRP A 120 -0.94 30.03 -3.42
N LEU A 121 -1.53 28.87 -3.11
CA LEU A 121 -2.93 28.58 -3.46
C LEU A 121 -3.92 29.42 -2.65
N MET A 122 -3.52 29.95 -1.50
CA MET A 122 -4.36 30.90 -0.75
C MET A 122 -4.33 32.30 -1.37
N GLU A 123 -3.35 32.60 -2.23
CA GLU A 123 -3.15 33.92 -2.83
C GLU A 123 -3.83 34.09 -4.19
N VAL A 124 -4.21 32.99 -4.87
CA VAL A 124 -4.77 33.03 -6.24
C VAL A 124 -6.18 33.66 -6.33
N GLY A 125 -6.88 33.78 -5.19
CA GLY A 125 -8.12 34.54 -5.07
C GLY A 125 -9.37 33.85 -5.65
N GLY A 126 -10.12 33.17 -4.78
CA GLY A 126 -11.49 32.72 -5.05
C GLY A 126 -11.65 31.25 -5.45
N ASP A 127 -12.78 30.66 -5.08
CA ASP A 127 -13.05 29.22 -5.22
C ASP A 127 -12.96 28.70 -6.65
N ASP A 128 -13.38 29.50 -7.65
CA ASP A 128 -13.33 29.08 -9.07
C ASP A 128 -11.89 28.85 -9.54
N GLU A 129 -10.95 29.70 -9.12
CA GLU A 129 -9.55 29.62 -9.53
C GLU A 129 -8.82 28.49 -8.79
N VAL A 130 -9.11 28.33 -7.50
CA VAL A 130 -8.62 27.19 -6.70
C VAL A 130 -9.08 25.87 -7.31
N GLU A 131 -10.37 25.76 -7.68
CA GLU A 131 -10.89 24.55 -8.32
C GLU A 131 -10.22 24.29 -9.68
N ARG A 132 -10.03 25.33 -10.51
CA ARG A 132 -9.35 25.21 -11.81
C ARG A 132 -7.94 24.65 -11.63
N LEU A 133 -7.17 25.21 -10.71
CA LEU A 133 -5.80 24.79 -10.40
C LEU A 133 -5.74 23.39 -9.79
N LEU A 134 -6.72 23.03 -8.95
CA LEU A 134 -6.82 21.67 -8.40
C LEU A 134 -7.05 20.63 -9.51
N ARG A 135 -7.93 20.91 -10.48
CA ARG A 135 -8.16 20.02 -11.63
C ARG A 135 -6.89 19.86 -12.47
N GLU A 136 -6.17 20.95 -12.72
CA GLU A 136 -4.90 20.92 -13.45
C GLU A 136 -3.85 20.10 -12.69
N HIS A 137 -3.69 20.34 -11.39
CA HIS A 137 -2.78 19.57 -10.54
C HIS A 137 -3.05 18.06 -10.62
N VAL A 138 -4.31 17.64 -10.41
CA VAL A 138 -4.69 16.22 -10.47
C VAL A 138 -4.35 15.61 -11.82
N ARG A 139 -4.69 16.28 -12.93
CA ARG A 139 -4.40 15.78 -14.28
C ARG A 139 -2.90 15.68 -14.54
N ASP A 140 -2.15 16.72 -14.22
CA ASP A 140 -0.72 16.81 -14.53
C ASP A 140 0.08 15.79 -13.72
N VAL A 141 -0.23 15.61 -12.43
CA VAL A 141 0.41 14.59 -11.59
C VAL A 141 0.09 13.19 -12.10
N VAL A 142 -1.17 12.87 -12.35
CA VAL A 142 -1.54 11.51 -12.76
C VAL A 142 -1.00 11.18 -14.15
N ALA A 143 -1.05 12.13 -15.10
CA ALA A 143 -0.49 11.93 -16.44
C ALA A 143 1.04 11.83 -16.41
N GLY A 144 1.71 12.68 -15.63
CA GLY A 144 3.18 12.74 -15.54
C GLY A 144 3.82 11.51 -14.89
N PHE A 145 3.04 10.69 -14.18
CA PHE A 145 3.50 9.48 -13.49
C PHE A 145 2.84 8.19 -14.00
N ALA A 146 2.06 8.23 -15.08
CA ALA A 146 1.26 7.09 -15.54
C ALA A 146 2.09 5.86 -15.97
N ASP A 147 3.38 6.05 -16.28
CA ASP A 147 4.33 4.99 -16.60
C ASP A 147 4.78 4.20 -15.36
N VAL A 148 4.85 4.85 -14.20
CA VAL A 148 5.40 4.29 -12.95
C VAL A 148 4.37 4.10 -11.83
N ILE A 149 3.27 4.86 -11.82
CA ILE A 149 2.24 4.84 -10.77
C ILE A 149 0.85 4.67 -11.39
N ARG A 150 0.15 3.65 -10.93
CA ARG A 150 -1.28 3.44 -11.24
C ARG A 150 -2.18 3.50 -10.01
N LEU A 151 -1.65 3.31 -8.81
CA LEU A 151 -2.45 3.33 -7.58
C LEU A 151 -2.35 4.71 -6.92
N TRP A 152 -3.50 5.34 -6.65
CA TRP A 152 -3.55 6.69 -6.06
C TRP A 152 -4.57 6.77 -4.94
N ASP A 153 -4.20 7.42 -3.83
CA ASP A 153 -5.21 8.07 -2.99
C ASP A 153 -5.70 9.32 -3.72
N ALA A 154 -6.89 9.20 -4.33
CA ALA A 154 -7.44 10.25 -5.16
C ALA A 154 -7.80 11.48 -4.30
N ILE A 155 -8.32 11.23 -3.10
CA ILE A 155 -8.70 12.26 -2.15
C ILE A 155 -8.58 11.72 -0.72
N ASN A 156 -8.09 12.56 0.18
CA ASN A 156 -7.77 12.20 1.56
C ASN A 156 -8.63 12.98 2.56
N GLU A 157 -9.07 12.31 3.63
CA GLU A 157 -9.72 12.90 4.82
C GLU A 157 -10.99 13.70 4.51
N THR A 158 -11.84 13.09 3.68
CA THR A 158 -13.08 13.63 3.17
C THR A 158 -14.15 13.93 4.22
N VAL A 159 -14.13 13.25 5.37
CA VAL A 159 -15.12 13.47 6.43
C VAL A 159 -14.97 14.86 7.04
N ILE A 160 -13.75 15.26 7.38
CA ILE A 160 -13.48 16.55 8.02
C ILE A 160 -13.20 17.67 7.00
N MET A 161 -12.88 17.32 5.74
CA MET A 161 -12.49 18.28 4.71
C MET A 161 -13.31 19.58 4.65
N PRO A 162 -14.66 19.61 4.71
CA PRO A 162 -15.42 20.86 4.63
C PRO A 162 -15.46 21.68 5.94
N VAL A 163 -14.95 21.14 7.05
CA VAL A 163 -15.00 21.76 8.39
C VAL A 163 -13.66 21.72 9.12
N PHE A 164 -12.58 21.42 8.40
CA PHE A 164 -11.24 21.34 8.98
C PHE A 164 -10.76 22.72 9.46
N ASP A 165 -10.35 22.79 10.71
CA ASP A 165 -10.04 24.06 11.40
C ASP A 165 -8.60 24.07 11.98
N ASN A 166 -7.66 23.42 11.30
CA ASN A 166 -6.25 23.45 11.67
C ASN A 166 -5.43 24.27 10.66
N GLY A 167 -5.57 25.59 10.76
CA GLY A 167 -4.86 26.56 9.93
C GLY A 167 -5.58 26.97 8.64
N ALA A 168 -5.10 28.04 8.03
CA ALA A 168 -5.66 28.54 6.78
C ALA A 168 -5.31 27.60 5.63
N ASN A 169 -6.32 27.22 4.83
CA ASN A 169 -6.14 26.45 3.62
C ASN A 169 -7.18 26.83 2.56
N ALA A 170 -6.92 26.55 1.28
CA ALA A 170 -7.83 26.88 0.18
C ALA A 170 -8.85 25.77 -0.15
N ILE A 171 -8.58 24.52 0.27
CA ILE A 171 -9.38 23.35 -0.09
C ILE A 171 -10.64 23.22 0.78
N THR A 172 -10.56 23.47 2.08
CA THR A 172 -11.69 23.42 3.02
C THR A 172 -12.79 24.43 2.67
N PRO A 173 -12.49 25.73 2.42
CA PRO A 173 -13.50 26.67 1.96
C PRO A 173 -14.14 26.24 0.64
N LEU A 174 -13.35 25.75 -0.31
CA LEU A 174 -13.86 25.20 -1.58
C LEU A 174 -14.80 24.00 -1.34
N ALA A 175 -14.43 23.09 -0.46
CA ALA A 175 -15.23 21.93 -0.07
C ALA A 175 -16.53 22.32 0.62
N ALA A 176 -16.51 23.36 1.45
CA ALA A 176 -17.70 23.90 2.10
C ALA A 176 -18.63 24.59 1.09
N ALA A 177 -18.07 25.37 0.14
CA ALA A 177 -18.82 26.13 -0.84
C ALA A 177 -19.44 25.26 -1.95
N ARG A 178 -18.69 24.28 -2.47
CA ARG A 178 -19.12 23.38 -3.56
C ARG A 178 -19.71 22.06 -3.08
N GLY A 179 -19.40 21.67 -1.85
CA GLY A 179 -19.75 20.39 -1.24
C GLY A 179 -18.66 19.33 -1.42
N ARG A 180 -18.35 18.58 -0.37
CA ARG A 180 -17.32 17.51 -0.40
C ARG A 180 -17.53 16.48 -1.52
N GLN A 181 -18.77 16.13 -1.84
CA GLN A 181 -19.07 15.16 -2.90
C GLN A 181 -18.70 15.69 -4.30
N HIS A 182 -18.73 17.01 -4.50
CA HIS A 182 -18.21 17.63 -5.72
C HIS A 182 -16.69 17.43 -5.84
N LEU A 183 -15.94 17.65 -4.76
CA LEU A 183 -14.49 17.46 -4.76
C LEU A 183 -14.09 16.00 -4.90
N ILE A 184 -14.83 15.08 -4.27
CA ILE A 184 -14.64 13.63 -4.47
C ILE A 184 -14.83 13.29 -5.96
N ARG A 185 -15.94 13.70 -6.57
CA ARG A 185 -16.18 13.47 -8.00
C ARG A 185 -15.05 14.06 -8.86
N LEU A 186 -14.66 15.31 -8.59
CA LEU A 186 -13.57 16.00 -9.28
C LEU A 186 -12.28 15.19 -9.22
N ALA A 187 -11.82 14.82 -8.03
CA ALA A 187 -10.57 14.08 -7.87
C ALA A 187 -10.57 12.76 -8.67
N PHE A 188 -11.66 12.00 -8.58
CA PHE A 188 -11.78 10.71 -9.26
C PHE A 188 -11.91 10.83 -10.78
N GLU A 189 -12.74 11.74 -11.28
CA GLU A 189 -12.97 11.91 -12.72
C GLU A 189 -11.74 12.48 -13.42
N GLU A 190 -11.06 13.45 -12.81
CA GLU A 190 -9.85 14.06 -13.39
C GLU A 190 -8.68 13.07 -13.40
N ALA A 191 -8.48 12.33 -12.31
CA ALA A 191 -7.45 11.29 -12.26
C ALA A 191 -7.73 10.18 -13.29
N ARG A 192 -8.99 9.73 -13.42
CA ARG A 192 -9.38 8.73 -14.42
C ARG A 192 -9.20 9.23 -15.84
N ALA A 193 -9.51 10.49 -16.12
CA ALA A 193 -9.35 11.09 -17.43
C ALA A 193 -7.87 11.16 -17.84
N ALA A 194 -6.98 11.43 -16.89
CA ALA A 194 -5.53 11.47 -17.11
C ALA A 194 -4.92 10.06 -17.25
N ASN A 195 -5.41 9.07 -16.50
CA ASN A 195 -4.98 7.68 -16.61
C ASN A 195 -6.19 6.72 -16.42
N PRO A 196 -6.77 6.20 -17.52
CA PRO A 196 -7.91 5.27 -17.46
C PRO A 196 -7.62 3.98 -16.69
N ASP A 197 -6.36 3.56 -16.64
CA ASP A 197 -5.89 2.34 -15.98
C ASP A 197 -5.53 2.54 -14.49
N ALA A 198 -5.75 3.74 -13.94
CA ALA A 198 -5.48 4.00 -12.53
C ALA A 198 -6.41 3.19 -11.61
N THR A 199 -5.92 2.79 -10.44
CA THR A 199 -6.72 2.33 -9.31
C THR A 199 -6.85 3.49 -8.34
N LEU A 200 -8.07 3.95 -8.10
CA LEU A 200 -8.35 5.15 -7.31
C LEU A 200 -8.98 4.78 -5.96
N VAL A 201 -8.31 5.23 -4.90
CA VAL A 201 -8.65 4.99 -3.50
C VAL A 201 -9.25 6.26 -2.89
N ILE A 202 -10.35 6.13 -2.15
CA ILE A 202 -10.80 7.15 -1.20
C ILE A 202 -10.20 6.79 0.17
N ASN A 203 -9.54 7.73 0.85
CA ASN A 203 -8.77 7.45 2.07
C ASN A 203 -9.19 8.36 3.23
N ASP A 204 -9.32 7.82 4.44
CA ASP A 204 -9.73 8.59 5.62
C ASP A 204 -9.27 7.94 6.93
N PHE A 205 -9.08 8.75 7.98
CA PHE A 205 -8.83 8.27 9.35
C PHE A 205 -10.08 8.24 10.21
N ASP A 206 -11.11 9.02 9.86
CA ASP A 206 -12.39 8.94 10.54
C ASP A 206 -13.10 7.68 10.03
N LEU A 207 -13.03 6.60 10.81
CA LEU A 207 -13.64 5.32 10.45
C LEU A 207 -15.05 5.14 11.04
N SER A 208 -15.67 6.25 11.47
CA SER A 208 -17.02 6.28 12.04
C SER A 208 -18.11 6.11 10.96
N PRO A 209 -19.40 6.08 11.36
CA PRO A 209 -20.50 6.09 10.41
C PRO A 209 -20.56 7.27 9.45
N ASP A 210 -19.82 8.35 9.70
CA ASP A 210 -19.80 9.48 8.77
C ASP A 210 -18.99 9.17 7.51
N TYR A 211 -17.92 8.37 7.60
CA TYR A 211 -17.19 7.95 6.40
C TYR A 211 -17.99 6.95 5.56
N GLU A 212 -18.74 6.06 6.19
CA GLU A 212 -19.69 5.19 5.48
C GLU A 212 -20.67 6.02 4.63
N LYS A 213 -21.26 7.08 5.21
CA LYS A 213 -22.18 7.98 4.50
C LYS A 213 -21.48 8.69 3.34
N VAL A 214 -20.24 9.14 3.52
CA VAL A 214 -19.48 9.79 2.44
C VAL A 214 -19.30 8.85 1.25
N ILE A 215 -18.94 7.59 1.50
CA ILE A 215 -18.78 6.57 0.44
C ILE A 215 -20.12 6.24 -0.20
N GLU A 216 -21.18 6.05 0.58
CA GLU A 216 -22.54 5.78 0.08
C GLU A 216 -23.03 6.89 -0.87
N GLU A 217 -22.87 8.15 -0.46
CA GLU A 217 -23.22 9.32 -1.27
C GLU A 217 -22.38 9.41 -2.55
N ALA A 218 -21.08 9.12 -2.49
CA ALA A 218 -20.19 9.14 -3.64
C ALA A 218 -20.59 8.06 -4.67
N VAL A 219 -20.82 6.83 -4.21
CA VAL A 219 -21.28 5.71 -5.06
C VAL A 219 -22.67 5.99 -5.64
N ALA A 220 -23.61 6.48 -4.83
CA ALA A 220 -24.94 6.88 -5.31
C ALA A 220 -24.87 8.03 -6.32
N GLY A 221 -23.89 8.91 -6.17
CA GLY A 221 -23.55 9.97 -7.10
C GLY A 221 -22.83 9.51 -8.38
N GLY A 222 -22.58 8.20 -8.54
CA GLY A 222 -21.95 7.63 -9.73
C GLY A 222 -20.43 7.72 -9.77
N VAL A 223 -19.77 8.09 -8.66
CA VAL A 223 -18.30 8.10 -8.59
C VAL A 223 -17.79 6.66 -8.60
N ARG A 224 -16.91 6.35 -9.56
CA ARG A 224 -16.26 5.03 -9.65
C ARG A 224 -15.06 4.97 -8.69
N ILE A 225 -15.31 4.45 -7.49
CA ILE A 225 -14.28 4.12 -6.49
C ILE A 225 -13.78 2.69 -6.74
N ASP A 226 -12.47 2.48 -6.78
CA ASP A 226 -11.90 1.13 -6.98
C ASP A 226 -11.48 0.45 -5.66
N ALA A 227 -11.18 1.22 -4.62
CA ALA A 227 -10.83 0.71 -3.30
C ALA A 227 -11.09 1.75 -2.19
N ILE A 228 -11.21 1.27 -0.95
CA ILE A 228 -11.39 2.10 0.24
C ILE A 228 -10.13 2.00 1.11
N GLY A 229 -9.54 3.14 1.42
CA GLY A 229 -8.44 3.30 2.35
C GLY A 229 -8.94 3.59 3.76
N LEU A 230 -8.37 2.89 4.74
CA LEU A 230 -8.67 3.00 6.16
C LEU A 230 -7.35 3.30 6.89
N GLN A 231 -7.14 4.55 7.30
CA GLN A 231 -5.97 4.91 8.08
C GLN A 231 -6.10 4.36 9.50
N THR A 232 -5.04 3.79 10.06
CA THR A 232 -5.04 3.16 11.38
C THR A 232 -3.83 3.57 12.21
N HIS A 233 -3.67 4.89 12.37
CA HIS A 233 -2.67 5.48 13.27
C HIS A 233 -3.01 5.16 14.73
N MET A 234 -2.36 4.16 15.30
CA MET A 234 -2.63 3.65 16.66
C MET A 234 -1.59 4.13 17.68
N HIS A 235 -1.27 5.43 17.63
CA HIS A 235 -0.34 6.08 18.57
C HIS A 235 -0.82 6.08 20.02
N GLN A 236 -2.14 5.99 20.22
CA GLN A 236 -2.81 5.89 21.53
C GLN A 236 -2.92 4.45 22.04
N GLY A 237 -2.41 3.47 21.28
CA GLY A 237 -2.47 2.05 21.60
C GLY A 237 -3.26 1.26 20.56
N TYR A 238 -3.02 -0.06 20.55
CA TYR A 238 -3.72 -0.97 19.65
C TYR A 238 -5.22 -1.03 19.97
N ARG A 239 -6.05 -0.86 18.94
CA ARG A 239 -7.52 -0.96 19.01
C ARG A 239 -8.01 -2.39 19.28
N GLY A 240 -7.14 -3.38 19.13
CA GLY A 240 -7.48 -4.79 19.31
C GLY A 240 -8.13 -5.41 18.06
N GLU A 241 -8.08 -6.73 17.99
CA GLU A 241 -8.56 -7.50 16.84
C GLU A 241 -10.07 -7.33 16.61
N GLU A 242 -10.87 -7.32 17.69
CA GLU A 242 -12.33 -7.21 17.60
C GLU A 242 -12.77 -5.88 16.98
N GLU A 243 -12.20 -4.76 17.43
CA GLU A 243 -12.53 -3.45 16.89
C GLU A 243 -12.08 -3.31 15.43
N ILE A 244 -10.84 -3.70 15.12
CA ILE A 244 -10.31 -3.62 13.76
C ILE A 244 -11.13 -4.49 12.80
N LEU A 245 -11.46 -5.73 13.17
CA LEU A 245 -12.26 -6.60 12.31
C LEU A 245 -13.69 -6.09 12.16
N SER A 246 -14.30 -5.53 13.20
CA SER A 246 -15.62 -4.88 13.11
C SER A 246 -15.62 -3.71 12.14
N ILE A 247 -14.57 -2.87 12.16
CA ILE A 247 -14.38 -1.79 11.18
C ILE A 247 -14.25 -2.36 9.77
N VAL A 248 -13.39 -3.36 9.57
CA VAL A 248 -13.16 -3.98 8.27
C VAL A 248 -14.45 -4.60 7.72
N ASP A 249 -15.23 -5.32 8.55
CA ASP A 249 -16.52 -5.91 8.18
C ASP A 249 -17.54 -4.84 7.74
N ARG A 250 -17.61 -3.71 8.47
CA ARG A 250 -18.48 -2.57 8.12
C ARG A 250 -18.17 -2.05 6.71
N PHE A 251 -16.90 -1.82 6.39
CA PHE A 251 -16.50 -1.30 5.08
C PHE A 251 -16.51 -2.39 3.98
N ALA A 252 -16.32 -3.67 4.32
CA ALA A 252 -16.36 -4.77 3.35
C ALA A 252 -17.74 -4.88 2.66
N ARG A 253 -18.81 -4.38 3.28
CA ARG A 253 -20.17 -4.36 2.70
C ARG A 253 -20.28 -3.58 1.40
N PHE A 254 -19.35 -2.66 1.13
CA PHE A 254 -19.30 -1.91 -0.12
C PHE A 254 -18.87 -2.78 -1.31
N GLY A 255 -18.35 -3.99 -1.06
CA GLY A 255 -17.89 -4.90 -2.11
C GLY A 255 -16.64 -4.41 -2.84
N LEU A 256 -15.94 -3.42 -2.27
CA LEU A 256 -14.69 -2.88 -2.78
C LEU A 256 -13.50 -3.43 -1.98
N PRO A 257 -12.33 -3.64 -2.63
CA PRO A 257 -11.07 -3.87 -1.95
C PRO A 257 -10.79 -2.86 -0.83
N LEU A 258 -10.37 -3.37 0.34
CA LEU A 258 -9.97 -2.55 1.46
C LEU A 258 -8.45 -2.49 1.58
N GLN A 259 -7.93 -1.30 1.86
CA GLN A 259 -6.51 -1.07 2.14
C GLN A 259 -6.38 -0.46 3.53
N LEU A 260 -5.58 -1.07 4.39
CA LEU A 260 -5.13 -0.39 5.60
C LEU A 260 -3.94 0.47 5.19
N THR A 261 -4.18 1.76 5.06
CA THR A 261 -3.31 2.66 4.31
C THR A 261 -2.21 3.26 5.15
N GLU A 262 -2.44 3.41 6.45
CA GLU A 262 -1.55 4.13 7.37
C GLU A 262 -1.58 3.50 8.76
N THR A 263 -1.07 2.28 8.88
CA THR A 263 -0.94 1.57 10.16
C THR A 263 0.28 2.08 10.92
N THR A 264 0.12 2.48 12.18
CA THR A 264 1.25 2.90 13.02
C THR A 264 1.12 2.38 14.44
N PHE A 265 2.20 1.82 14.99
CA PHE A 265 2.32 1.46 16.40
C PHE A 265 3.56 2.11 16.99
N VAL A 266 3.45 2.66 18.19
CA VAL A 266 4.59 3.29 18.89
C VAL A 266 5.25 2.33 19.87
N SER A 267 6.58 2.32 19.87
CA SER A 267 7.41 1.57 20.82
C SER A 267 7.86 2.38 22.04
N GLY A 268 7.28 3.57 22.25
CA GLY A 268 7.47 4.41 23.43
C GLY A 268 6.27 4.34 24.39
N HIS A 269 6.09 5.36 25.22
CA HIS A 269 4.82 5.52 25.96
C HIS A 269 3.67 5.79 24.98
N LEU A 270 2.46 5.36 25.32
CA LEU A 270 1.29 5.62 24.47
C LEU A 270 0.86 7.09 24.57
N MET A 271 0.43 7.65 23.45
CA MET A 271 -0.18 8.97 23.43
C MET A 271 -1.46 8.96 24.31
N PRO A 272 -1.71 9.99 25.13
CA PRO A 272 -2.94 10.05 25.93
C PRO A 272 -4.20 10.06 25.05
N ALA A 273 -5.22 9.29 25.43
CA ALA A 273 -6.50 9.18 24.71
C ALA A 273 -7.32 10.48 24.62
N LYS A 274 -6.94 11.52 25.39
CA LYS A 274 -7.59 12.84 25.41
C LYS A 274 -7.08 13.79 24.30
N ILE A 275 -6.11 13.33 23.51
CA ILE A 275 -5.62 14.08 22.35
C ILE A 275 -6.52 13.75 21.18
N ASP A 276 -7.23 14.75 20.67
CA ASP A 276 -8.18 14.57 19.57
C ASP A 276 -7.48 14.60 18.21
N ASP A 277 -6.68 15.63 17.93
CA ASP A 277 -5.77 15.68 16.78
C ASP A 277 -4.40 15.15 17.19
N LEU A 278 -3.93 14.07 16.57
CA LEU A 278 -2.62 13.49 16.84
C LEU A 278 -1.48 14.50 16.62
N ASN A 279 -1.66 15.46 15.71
CA ASN A 279 -0.68 16.52 15.45
C ASN A 279 -0.51 17.48 16.63
N ASP A 280 -1.48 17.57 17.55
CA ASP A 280 -1.35 18.39 18.76
C ASP A 280 -0.40 17.78 19.79
N TYR A 281 -0.03 16.51 19.62
CA TYR A 281 0.90 15.83 20.52
C TYR A 281 2.36 16.18 20.22
N GLN A 282 2.77 17.35 20.67
CA GLN A 282 4.14 17.85 20.53
C GLN A 282 4.92 17.69 21.84
N VAL A 283 5.81 16.71 21.91
CA VAL A 283 6.67 16.45 23.07
C VAL A 283 8.15 16.62 22.71
N ALA A 284 8.96 17.06 23.67
CA ALA A 284 10.39 17.29 23.45
C ALA A 284 11.17 16.01 23.15
N SER A 285 10.69 14.86 23.65
CA SER A 285 11.31 13.56 23.43
C SER A 285 10.29 12.45 23.60
N TRP A 286 10.27 11.49 22.67
CA TRP A 286 9.43 10.31 22.71
C TRP A 286 10.27 9.06 22.43
N PRO A 287 11.04 8.57 23.43
CA PRO A 287 11.98 7.48 23.20
C PRO A 287 11.27 6.13 23.08
N SER A 288 11.84 5.26 22.24
CA SER A 288 11.55 3.82 22.26
C SER A 288 12.01 3.21 23.59
N THR A 289 11.31 2.20 24.11
CA THR A 289 11.76 1.39 25.25
C THR A 289 11.70 -0.10 24.93
N PRO A 290 12.49 -0.96 25.59
CA PRO A 290 12.43 -2.41 25.37
C PRO A 290 11.03 -2.99 25.54
N GLU A 291 10.27 -2.54 26.55
CA GLU A 291 8.90 -2.98 26.79
C GLU A 291 7.94 -2.48 25.71
N GLY A 292 8.16 -1.25 25.21
CA GLY A 292 7.36 -0.71 24.12
C GLY A 292 7.65 -1.38 22.78
N GLU A 293 8.90 -1.76 22.52
CA GLU A 293 9.27 -2.56 21.34
C GLU A 293 8.66 -3.97 21.39
N ALA A 294 8.66 -4.61 22.55
CA ALA A 294 7.98 -5.89 22.74
C ALA A 294 6.46 -5.77 22.50
N ARG A 295 5.81 -4.74 23.07
CA ARG A 295 4.39 -4.46 22.81
C ARG A 295 4.12 -4.18 21.34
N GLN A 296 4.94 -3.35 20.69
CA GLN A 296 4.81 -3.02 19.27
C GLN A 296 4.86 -4.29 18.41
N ALA A 297 5.78 -5.22 18.72
CA ALA A 297 5.90 -6.50 18.02
C ALA A 297 4.68 -7.40 18.23
N ASP A 298 4.20 -7.53 19.46
CA ASP A 298 3.00 -8.30 19.79
C ASP A 298 1.74 -7.74 19.09
N ASP A 299 1.60 -6.41 19.07
CA ASP A 299 0.47 -5.73 18.42
C ASP A 299 0.55 -5.85 16.89
N LEU A 300 1.75 -5.73 16.31
CA LEU A 300 1.99 -5.97 14.89
C LEU A 300 1.58 -7.38 14.47
N GLU A 301 1.99 -8.42 15.21
CA GLU A 301 1.64 -9.79 14.89
C GLU A 301 0.11 -10.01 14.88
N ARG A 302 -0.57 -9.56 15.93
CA ARG A 302 -2.03 -9.71 16.06
C ARG A 302 -2.77 -8.95 14.97
N HIS A 303 -2.32 -7.73 14.67
CA HIS A 303 -2.92 -6.88 13.65
C HIS A 303 -2.73 -7.46 12.24
N TYR A 304 -1.49 -7.80 11.85
CA TYR A 304 -1.19 -8.32 10.53
C TYR A 304 -1.87 -9.67 10.28
N ARG A 305 -1.92 -10.57 11.27
CA ARG A 305 -2.64 -11.84 11.15
C ARG A 305 -4.14 -11.63 10.93
N SER A 306 -4.76 -10.72 11.69
CA SER A 306 -6.19 -10.42 11.57
C SER A 306 -6.54 -9.89 10.18
N LEU A 307 -5.75 -8.94 9.69
CA LEU A 307 -5.98 -8.28 8.41
C LEU A 307 -5.65 -9.17 7.21
N PHE A 308 -4.53 -9.90 7.26
CA PHE A 308 -4.20 -10.89 6.23
C PHE A 308 -5.23 -12.03 6.20
N GLY A 309 -5.82 -12.35 7.36
CA GLY A 309 -6.93 -13.29 7.53
C GLY A 309 -8.28 -12.83 7.00
N HIS A 310 -8.45 -11.54 6.67
CA HIS A 310 -9.73 -11.01 6.24
C HIS A 310 -9.82 -10.90 4.70
N PRO A 311 -10.80 -11.54 4.03
CA PRO A 311 -10.82 -11.68 2.57
C PRO A 311 -10.98 -10.36 1.79
N ALA A 312 -11.61 -9.34 2.39
CA ALA A 312 -11.79 -8.03 1.75
C ALA A 312 -10.54 -7.14 1.80
N VAL A 313 -9.57 -7.45 2.67
CA VAL A 313 -8.35 -6.65 2.80
C VAL A 313 -7.37 -7.08 1.70
N GLU A 314 -6.80 -6.11 1.00
CA GLU A 314 -5.86 -6.33 -0.10
C GLU A 314 -4.45 -5.83 0.17
N SER A 315 -4.31 -4.86 1.09
CA SER A 315 -3.00 -4.38 1.52
C SER A 315 -3.01 -3.83 2.95
N ILE A 316 -1.82 -3.87 3.56
CA ILE A 316 -1.49 -3.20 4.83
C ILE A 316 -0.24 -2.38 4.59
N THR A 317 -0.32 -1.07 4.79
CA THR A 317 0.79 -0.13 4.67
C THR A 317 1.19 0.37 6.05
N TYR A 318 2.42 0.08 6.46
CA TYR A 318 2.98 0.56 7.72
C TYR A 318 3.58 1.97 7.55
N TRP A 319 3.24 2.89 8.45
CA TRP A 319 3.55 4.32 8.31
C TRP A 319 4.81 4.71 9.11
N GLY A 320 5.97 4.36 8.55
CA GLY A 320 7.29 4.67 9.10
C GLY A 320 8.21 3.45 9.12
N PHE A 321 9.33 3.50 8.41
CA PHE A 321 10.32 2.42 8.46
C PHE A 321 11.32 2.61 9.61
N SER A 322 11.88 3.82 9.73
CA SER A 322 12.84 4.20 10.76
C SER A 322 12.20 5.07 11.84
N ASP A 323 12.70 4.98 13.08
CA ASP A 323 12.41 5.98 14.12
C ASP A 323 13.00 7.35 13.77
N ALA A 324 14.05 7.39 12.96
CA ALA A 324 14.62 8.66 12.50
C ALA A 324 13.67 9.32 11.50
N GLY A 325 13.18 10.51 11.82
CA GLY A 325 12.28 11.27 10.94
C GLY A 325 10.84 10.76 10.90
N ALA A 326 10.48 9.79 11.75
CA ALA A 326 9.10 9.31 11.89
C ALA A 326 8.14 10.46 12.20
N TRP A 327 6.91 10.35 11.66
CA TRP A 327 5.85 11.34 11.88
C TRP A 327 5.63 11.58 13.38
N LEU A 328 5.42 12.85 13.75
CA LEU A 328 5.32 13.34 15.15
C LEU A 328 6.58 13.11 16.02
N GLY A 329 7.70 12.70 15.43
CA GLY A 329 8.86 12.25 16.18
C GLY A 329 8.56 11.00 17.02
N ALA A 330 7.55 10.23 16.63
CA ALA A 330 7.14 9.03 17.35
C ALA A 330 8.15 7.90 17.14
N PRO A 331 8.42 7.06 18.15
CA PRO A 331 9.26 5.88 18.00
C PRO A 331 8.44 4.75 17.33
N SER A 332 8.01 4.96 16.09
CA SER A 332 7.10 4.07 15.37
C SER A 332 7.79 3.20 14.32
N GLY A 333 9.07 3.40 14.04
CA GLY A 333 9.80 2.63 13.05
C GLY A 333 9.87 1.15 13.40
N LEU A 334 10.12 0.33 12.37
CA LEU A 334 10.50 -1.09 12.47
C LEU A 334 12.01 -1.24 12.69
N VAL A 335 12.79 -0.24 12.33
CA VAL A 335 14.19 -0.08 12.72
C VAL A 335 14.35 1.12 13.65
N ARG A 336 15.34 1.05 14.53
CA ARG A 336 15.72 2.18 15.40
C ARG A 336 16.40 3.26 14.57
N ALA A 337 16.62 4.43 15.18
CA ALA A 337 17.24 5.57 14.49
C ALA A 337 18.67 5.29 13.95
N ASP A 338 19.36 4.29 14.50
CA ASP A 338 20.68 3.83 14.02
C ASP A 338 20.60 2.74 12.93
N GLY A 339 19.39 2.39 12.47
CA GLY A 339 19.13 1.35 11.48
C GLY A 339 19.08 -0.08 12.03
N SER A 340 19.31 -0.30 13.33
CA SER A 340 19.20 -1.64 13.93
C SER A 340 17.74 -2.13 13.96
N PRO A 341 17.47 -3.41 13.66
CA PRO A 341 16.10 -3.93 13.66
C PRO A 341 15.51 -3.95 15.06
N LYS A 342 14.22 -3.63 15.17
CA LYS A 342 13.41 -3.87 16.36
C LYS A 342 12.72 -5.24 16.28
N PRO A 343 12.24 -5.80 17.41
CA PRO A 343 11.44 -7.03 17.41
C PRO A 343 10.25 -7.02 16.44
N GLY A 344 9.64 -5.86 16.18
CA GLY A 344 8.56 -5.71 15.20
C GLY A 344 8.99 -6.01 13.76
N TYR A 345 10.25 -5.70 13.39
CA TYR A 345 10.81 -6.08 12.08
C TYR A 345 10.88 -7.60 11.96
N ASP A 346 11.41 -8.28 12.97
CA ASP A 346 11.57 -9.74 12.97
C ASP A 346 10.23 -10.47 12.91
N VAL A 347 9.20 -9.91 13.55
CA VAL A 347 7.81 -10.40 13.45
C VAL A 347 7.32 -10.32 12.01
N LEU A 348 7.43 -9.17 11.36
CA LEU A 348 6.96 -9.01 9.98
C LEU A 348 7.78 -9.86 9.00
N ASP A 349 9.08 -9.98 9.21
CA ASP A 349 9.94 -10.83 8.39
C ASP A 349 9.47 -12.29 8.43
N ARG A 350 9.33 -12.86 9.63
CA ARG A 350 8.82 -14.22 9.80
C ARG A 350 7.44 -14.41 9.17
N LEU A 351 6.51 -13.48 9.42
CA LEU A 351 5.16 -13.59 8.87
C LEU A 351 5.17 -13.59 7.33
N ILE A 352 5.90 -12.66 6.71
CA ILE A 352 5.86 -12.41 5.26
C ILE A 352 6.76 -13.37 4.48
N ARG A 353 7.92 -13.75 5.03
CA ARG A 353 8.96 -14.52 4.34
C ARG A 353 9.04 -15.99 4.73
N ASP A 354 8.45 -16.38 5.86
CA ASP A 354 8.45 -17.78 6.29
C ASP A 354 7.03 -18.35 6.33
N GLU A 355 6.12 -17.74 7.11
CA GLU A 355 4.79 -18.29 7.35
C GLU A 355 3.85 -18.15 6.15
N TRP A 356 3.81 -16.97 5.53
CA TRP A 356 2.96 -16.67 4.38
C TRP A 356 3.68 -16.80 3.05
N TRP A 357 4.85 -17.41 3.04
CA TRP A 357 5.62 -17.66 1.84
C TRP A 357 5.56 -19.13 1.42
N THR A 358 5.48 -19.37 0.13
CA THR A 358 5.54 -20.72 -0.41
C THR A 358 7.00 -21.10 -0.63
N ALA A 359 7.50 -22.00 0.22
CA ALA A 359 8.88 -22.46 0.14
C ALA A 359 9.21 -23.11 -1.22
N PRO A 360 10.45 -22.96 -1.72
CA PRO A 360 10.92 -23.63 -2.93
C PRO A 360 10.67 -25.13 -2.92
N ALA A 361 10.20 -25.67 -4.04
CA ALA A 361 9.94 -27.10 -4.21
C ALA A 361 10.63 -27.64 -5.47
N ARG A 362 11.34 -28.76 -5.31
CA ARG A 362 11.86 -29.55 -6.44
C ARG A 362 10.89 -30.65 -6.80
N VAL A 363 10.48 -30.67 -8.06
CA VAL A 363 9.49 -31.61 -8.59
C VAL A 363 9.86 -32.05 -9.99
N ARG A 364 9.19 -33.08 -10.49
CA ARG A 364 9.36 -33.58 -11.85
C ARG A 364 8.10 -33.33 -12.67
N THR A 365 8.26 -32.77 -13.86
CA THR A 365 7.17 -32.63 -14.82
C THR A 365 6.66 -34.01 -15.25
N ASP A 366 5.38 -34.10 -15.64
CA ASP A 366 4.85 -35.32 -16.25
C ASP A 366 5.22 -35.45 -17.74
N HIS A 367 4.76 -36.53 -18.37
CA HIS A 367 4.98 -36.80 -19.80
C HIS A 367 4.48 -35.70 -20.75
N ALA A 368 3.58 -34.83 -20.30
CA ALA A 368 3.08 -33.68 -21.05
C ALA A 368 3.80 -32.36 -20.68
N GLY A 369 4.89 -32.45 -19.91
CA GLY A 369 5.66 -31.30 -19.43
C GLY A 369 4.97 -30.52 -18.33
N ARG A 370 4.00 -31.11 -17.62
CA ARG A 370 3.16 -30.38 -16.65
C ARG A 370 3.60 -30.58 -15.21
N VAL A 371 3.44 -29.51 -14.44
CA VAL A 371 3.54 -29.49 -12.98
C VAL A 371 2.35 -28.69 -12.42
N ARG A 372 1.77 -29.15 -11.31
CA ARG A 372 0.78 -28.37 -10.57
C ARG A 372 1.49 -27.58 -9.49
N VAL A 373 1.21 -26.30 -9.36
CA VAL A 373 1.78 -25.43 -8.33
C VAL A 373 0.63 -24.97 -7.44
N GLU A 374 0.76 -25.17 -6.13
CA GLU A 374 -0.20 -24.68 -5.14
C GLU A 374 0.55 -23.89 -4.09
N GLY A 375 0.05 -22.70 -3.76
CA GLY A 375 0.73 -21.79 -2.84
C GLY A 375 0.01 -20.48 -2.64
N VAL A 376 0.63 -19.60 -1.88
CA VAL A 376 0.16 -18.23 -1.64
C VAL A 376 0.15 -17.45 -2.95
N ALA A 377 -0.92 -16.71 -3.22
CA ALA A 377 -1.08 -15.98 -4.47
C ALA A 377 0.03 -14.94 -4.64
N GLY A 378 0.57 -14.86 -5.85
CA GLY A 378 1.71 -14.02 -6.16
C GLY A 378 2.45 -14.44 -7.43
N GLY A 379 3.60 -13.81 -7.66
CA GLY A 379 4.51 -14.17 -8.75
C GLY A 379 5.40 -15.34 -8.36
N TYR A 380 5.63 -16.23 -9.32
CA TYR A 380 6.46 -17.42 -9.17
C TYR A 380 7.44 -17.52 -10.33
N ALA A 381 8.50 -18.29 -10.13
CA ALA A 381 9.41 -18.72 -11.16
C ALA A 381 9.50 -20.24 -11.17
N VAL A 382 9.62 -20.82 -12.36
CA VAL A 382 10.00 -22.22 -12.55
C VAL A 382 11.33 -22.26 -13.30
N THR A 383 12.29 -23.01 -12.75
CA THR A 383 13.63 -23.16 -13.29
C THR A 383 13.88 -24.62 -13.67
N ALA A 384 14.28 -24.85 -14.92
CA ALA A 384 14.74 -26.13 -15.44
C ALA A 384 16.20 -25.95 -15.89
N ASP A 385 17.12 -26.70 -15.29
CA ASP A 385 18.57 -26.47 -15.42
C ASP A 385 18.97 -25.02 -15.13
N ALA A 386 19.46 -24.27 -16.14
CA ALA A 386 19.83 -22.86 -16.03
C ALA A 386 18.76 -21.90 -16.59
N ALA A 387 17.66 -22.43 -17.13
CA ALA A 387 16.62 -21.65 -17.80
C ALA A 387 15.44 -21.40 -16.85
N THR A 388 14.92 -20.18 -16.82
CA THR A 388 13.82 -19.77 -15.91
C THR A 388 12.66 -19.16 -16.68
N ALA A 389 11.44 -19.39 -16.22
CA ALA A 389 10.24 -18.67 -16.66
C ALA A 389 9.40 -18.21 -15.47
N ALA A 390 8.82 -17.01 -15.59
CA ALA A 390 7.88 -16.47 -14.60
C ALA A 390 6.44 -16.89 -14.91
N PHE A 391 5.63 -17.02 -13.86
CA PHE A 391 4.19 -17.21 -13.93
C PHE A 391 3.51 -16.69 -12.65
N GLU A 392 2.19 -16.73 -12.60
CA GLU A 392 1.42 -16.30 -11.43
C GLU A 392 0.60 -17.45 -10.86
N VAL A 393 0.50 -17.50 -9.52
CA VAL A 393 -0.56 -18.22 -8.83
C VAL A 393 -1.59 -17.20 -8.39
N ARG A 394 -2.85 -17.38 -8.82
CA ARG A 394 -3.97 -16.48 -8.49
C ARG A 394 -4.85 -17.10 -7.42
N ARG A 395 -5.50 -16.26 -6.61
CA ARG A 395 -6.47 -16.71 -5.60
C ARG A 395 -7.65 -17.40 -6.25
N GLY A 396 -8.18 -18.43 -5.60
CA GLY A 396 -9.39 -19.13 -6.04
C GLY A 396 -9.12 -20.33 -6.95
N ASP A 397 -9.91 -20.45 -8.02
CA ASP A 397 -9.93 -21.64 -8.87
C ASP A 397 -8.62 -21.89 -9.62
N GLU A 398 -8.40 -23.16 -9.97
CA GLU A 398 -7.22 -23.60 -10.71
C GLU A 398 -7.11 -22.91 -12.08
N SER A 399 -5.95 -22.32 -12.34
CA SER A 399 -5.59 -21.75 -13.63
C SER A 399 -4.57 -22.62 -14.37
N ALA A 400 -4.34 -22.35 -15.65
CA ALA A 400 -3.32 -23.04 -16.44
C ALA A 400 -2.51 -22.05 -17.28
N VAL A 401 -1.21 -22.29 -17.39
CA VAL A 401 -0.28 -21.46 -18.16
C VAL A 401 0.75 -22.32 -18.88
N ARG A 402 1.19 -21.85 -20.05
CA ARG A 402 2.30 -22.46 -20.80
C ARG A 402 3.49 -21.52 -20.77
N VAL A 403 4.66 -22.03 -20.42
CA VAL A 403 5.88 -21.23 -20.29
C VAL A 403 7.05 -21.89 -21.01
N THR A 404 7.96 -21.05 -21.51
CA THR A 404 9.21 -21.47 -22.13
C THR A 404 10.37 -20.90 -21.30
N PRO A 405 11.04 -21.71 -20.47
CA PRO A 405 12.20 -21.26 -19.72
C PRO A 405 13.31 -20.76 -20.65
N ALA A 406 13.96 -19.65 -20.29
CA ALA A 406 15.08 -19.08 -21.02
C ALA A 406 16.26 -18.81 -20.08
N THR A 407 17.49 -18.93 -20.61
CA THR A 407 18.69 -18.46 -19.92
C THR A 407 18.70 -16.93 -19.90
N PRO A 408 19.13 -16.28 -18.81
CA PRO A 408 19.20 -14.83 -18.70
C PRO A 408 19.95 -14.12 -19.83
#